data_AF-A0A9I9EKK0-F1
#
_entry.id   AF-A0A9I9EKK0-F1
#
_cell.length_a   1.000
_cell.length_b   1.000
_cell.length_c   1.000
_cell.angle_alpha   90.00
_cell.angle_beta   90.00
_cell.angle_gamma   90.00
#
_symmetry.space_group_name_H-M   'P 1'
#
loop_
_entity.id
_entity.type
_entity.pdbx_description
1 polymer ?
#
loop_
_entity_poly.entity_id
_entity_poly.type
_entity_poly.pdbx_seq_one_letter_code
_entity_poly.pdbx_strand_id
1 'polypeptide(L)' 'MKEISGRKQGTSLSPCAACKLLRRRCAQDCVFAPYFPADEPHKFASVHKVFGASNVNKMLQEVWIIIEVRET' A
#
# COMPACT_ATOMS: atom_id res chain seq x y z
N MET A 1 13.19 13.31 -27.95
CA MET A 1 13.27 13.87 -26.58
C MET A 1 12.94 12.72 -25.64
N LYS A 2 13.96 11.91 -25.31
CA LYS A 2 14.54 11.77 -23.96
C LYS A 2 13.57 11.08 -22.97
N GLU A 3 13.81 9.94 -22.31
CA GLU A 3 14.92 8.98 -22.12
C GLU A 3 14.28 7.63 -21.70
N ILE A 4 14.69 6.44 -22.18
CA ILE A 4 15.67 5.49 -21.61
C ILE A 4 15.92 5.61 -20.09
N SER A 5 15.35 4.71 -19.28
CA SER A 5 16.01 4.13 -18.08
C SER A 5 15.23 2.90 -17.60
N GLY A 6 15.88 1.74 -17.63
CA GLY A 6 15.36 0.53 -16.99
C GLY A 6 15.65 0.55 -15.49
N ARG A 7 14.64 0.22 -14.67
CA ARG A 7 14.84 -0.41 -13.35
C ARG A 7 13.61 -1.22 -12.97
N LYS A 8 13.85 -2.40 -12.39
CA LYS A 8 12.89 -3.47 -12.10
C LYS A 8 11.85 -3.05 -11.03
N GLN A 9 10.75 -3.82 -11.01
CA GLN A 9 9.66 -3.92 -10.01
C GLN A 9 8.44 -2.97 -10.14
N GLY A 10 7.36 -3.49 -10.75
CA GLY A 10 6.01 -3.44 -10.14
C GLY A 10 5.14 -2.18 -10.32
N THR A 11 4.96 -1.66 -11.54
CA THR A 11 4.04 -0.55 -11.81
C THR A 11 3.05 -0.87 -12.94
N SER A 12 1.95 -1.54 -12.61
CA SER A 12 0.72 -1.34 -13.38
C SER A 12 0.10 0.00 -12.95
N LEU A 13 -0.38 0.79 -13.92
CA LEU A 13 -1.09 2.07 -13.77
C LEU A 13 -2.40 2.03 -12.93
N SER A 14 -2.61 0.96 -12.16
CA SER A 14 -3.80 0.65 -11.40
C SER A 14 -3.65 1.01 -9.92
N PRO A 15 -4.64 1.64 -9.27
CA PRO A 15 -4.61 1.89 -7.84
C PRO A 15 -4.55 0.58 -7.05
N CYS A 16 -3.84 0.58 -5.90
CA CYS A 16 -3.80 -0.57 -5.00
C CYS A 16 -5.21 -0.95 -4.49
N ALA A 17 -5.39 -2.17 -3.98
CA ALA A 17 -6.70 -2.66 -3.53
C ALA A 17 -7.35 -1.74 -2.48
N ALA A 18 -6.55 -1.16 -1.58
CA ALA A 18 -7.03 -0.20 -0.59
C ALA A 18 -7.56 1.08 -1.22
N CYS A 19 -6.76 1.73 -2.07
CA CYS A 19 -7.15 2.98 -2.72
C CYS A 19 -8.32 2.78 -3.69
N LYS A 20 -8.40 1.62 -4.35
CA LYS A 20 -9.53 1.23 -5.19
C LYS A 20 -10.82 1.10 -4.37
N LEU A 21 -10.79 0.38 -3.25
CA LEU A 21 -11.97 0.20 -2.39
C LEU A 21 -12.43 1.52 -1.75
N LEU A 22 -11.47 2.33 -1.29
CA LEU A 22 -11.73 3.64 -0.65
C LEU A 22 -12.02 4.77 -1.65
N ARG A 23 -12.01 4.48 -2.97
CA ARG A 23 -12.26 5.45 -4.04
C ARG A 23 -11.39 6.71 -3.95
N ARG A 24 -10.10 6.55 -3.65
CA ARG A 24 -9.12 7.65 -3.56
C ARG A 24 -7.93 7.44 -4.49
N ARG A 25 -7.19 8.51 -4.78
CA ARG A 25 -5.95 8.43 -5.58
C ARG A 25 -4.90 7.57 -4.85
N CYS A 26 -4.23 6.69 -5.58
CA CYS A 26 -3.08 5.93 -5.10
C CYS A 26 -1.81 6.71 -5.46
N ALA A 27 -1.16 7.33 -4.47
CA ALA A 27 0.11 8.02 -4.64
C ALA A 27 1.29 7.03 -4.71
N GLN A 28 2.46 7.51 -5.14
CA GLN A 28 3.69 6.69 -5.25
C GLN A 28 4.17 6.19 -3.89
N ASP A 29 3.93 6.97 -2.83
CA ASP A 29 4.27 6.71 -1.43
C ASP A 29 3.10 6.09 -0.64
N CYS A 30 2.16 5.44 -1.33
CA CYS A 30 0.99 4.86 -0.67
C CYS A 30 1.39 3.75 0.31
N VAL A 31 1.20 4.00 1.61
CA VAL A 31 1.49 3.03 2.69
C VAL A 31 0.76 1.69 2.56
N PHE A 32 -0.35 1.64 1.82
CA PHE A 32 -1.10 0.40 1.58
C PHE A 32 -0.61 -0.38 0.35
N ALA A 33 0.04 0.27 -0.61
CA ALA A 33 0.37 -0.34 -1.90
C ALA A 33 1.29 -1.57 -1.80
N PRO A 34 2.33 -1.58 -0.92
CA PRO A 34 3.18 -2.76 -0.75
C PRO A 34 2.45 -3.99 -0.17
N TYR A 35 1.36 -3.78 0.56
CA TYR A 35 0.65 -4.84 1.32
C TYR A 35 -0.66 -5.30 0.67
N PHE A 36 -1.28 -4.42 -0.13
CA PHE A 36 -2.59 -4.65 -0.73
C PHE A 36 -2.54 -4.40 -2.24
N PRO A 37 -1.92 -5.32 -3.00
CA PRO A 37 -1.78 -5.16 -4.44
C PRO A 37 -3.13 -5.25 -5.16
N ALA A 38 -3.21 -4.71 -6.38
CA ALA A 38 -4.48 -4.51 -7.08
C ALA A 38 -5.18 -5.80 -7.55
N ASP A 39 -4.41 -6.88 -7.71
CA ASP A 39 -4.82 -8.24 -8.07
C ASP A 39 -5.49 -9.00 -6.92
N GLU A 40 -5.31 -8.55 -5.67
CA GLU A 40 -5.83 -9.20 -4.47
C GLU A 40 -6.84 -8.31 -3.70
N PRO A 41 -7.95 -7.87 -4.32
CA PRO A 41 -8.89 -6.92 -3.71
C PRO A 41 -9.57 -7.45 -2.44
N HIS A 42 -9.74 -8.77 -2.34
CA HIS A 42 -10.37 -9.43 -1.20
C HIS A 42 -9.53 -9.32 0.08
N LYS A 43 -8.19 -9.20 -0.02
CA LYS A 43 -7.32 -9.03 1.16
C LYS A 43 -7.68 -7.75 1.91
N PHE A 44 -7.69 -6.61 1.21
CA PHE A 44 -8.04 -5.34 1.85
C PHE A 44 -9.50 -5.31 2.32
N ALA A 45 -10.44 -5.89 1.56
CA ALA A 45 -11.83 -5.95 1.98
C ALA A 45 -12.02 -6.68 3.32
N SER A 46 -11.32 -7.80 3.54
CA SER A 46 -11.41 -8.59 4.77
C SER A 46 -10.85 -7.84 5.98
N VAL A 47 -9.63 -7.28 5.90
CA VAL A 47 -9.07 -6.49 7.02
C VAL A 47 -9.83 -5.18 7.23
N HIS A 48 -10.30 -4.52 6.17
CA HIS A 48 -11.11 -3.31 6.29
C HIS A 48 -12.43 -3.58 7.02
N LYS A 49 -13.06 -4.72 6.77
CA LYS A 49 -14.32 -5.10 7.45
C LYS A 49 -14.14 -5.28 8.96
N VAL A 50 -13.00 -5.84 9.39
CA VAL A 50 -12.75 -6.16 10.80
C VAL A 50 -12.16 -4.97 11.55
N PHE A 51 -11.16 -4.32 10.97
CA PHE A 51 -10.38 -3.29 11.66
C PHE A 51 -10.75 -1.87 11.23
N GLY A 52 -11.29 -1.68 10.03
CA GLY A 52 -11.48 -0.37 9.42
C GLY A 52 -10.17 0.22 8.86
N ALA A 53 -10.28 1.11 7.86
CA ALA A 53 -9.12 1.65 7.15
C ALA A 53 -8.13 2.38 8.07
N SER A 54 -8.64 3.16 9.03
CA SER A 54 -7.82 3.98 9.93
C SER A 54 -6.99 3.13 10.89
N ASN A 55 -7.53 2.03 11.42
CA ASN A 55 -6.78 1.16 12.31
C ASN A 55 -5.74 0.35 11.53
N VAL A 56 -6.04 -0.09 10.31
CA VAL A 56 -5.03 -0.72 9.44
C VAL A 56 -3.88 0.26 9.17
N ASN A 57 -4.16 1.53 8.91
CA ASN A 57 -3.12 2.55 8.74
C ASN A 57 -2.22 2.68 9.98
N LYS A 58 -2.83 2.79 11.17
CA LYS A 58 -2.10 2.90 12.44
C LYS A 58 -1.23 1.68 12.69
N MET A 59 -1.77 0.47 12.52
CA MET A 59 -1.01 -0.76 12.70
C MET A 59 0.19 -0.86 11.74
N LEU A 60 0.03 -0.47 10.47
CA LEU A 60 1.13 -0.44 9.51
C LEU A 60 2.22 0.57 9.92
N GLN A 61 1.82 1.74 10.43
CA GLN A 61 2.75 2.76 10.94
C GLN A 61 3.48 2.30 12.20
N GLU A 62 2.79 1.65 13.14
CA GLU A 62 3.42 1.12 14.36
C GLU A 62 4.42 0.01 14.05
N VAL A 63 4.10 -0.89 13.12
CA VAL A 63 5.03 -1.93 12.67
C VAL A 63 6.27 -1.31 12.02
N TRP A 64 6.10 -0.27 11.20
CA TRP A 64 7.23 0.48 10.64
C TRP A 64 8.11 1.10 11.73
N ILE A 65 7.50 1.76 12.73
CA ILE A 65 8.23 2.34 13.86
C ILE A 65 9.03 1.27 14.62
N ILE A 66 8.44 0.10 14.87
CA ILE A 66 9.12 -0.96 15.64
C ILE A 66 10.31 -1.54 14.88
N ILE A 67 10.20 -1.73 13.56
CA ILE A 67 11.31 -2.30 12.77
C ILE A 67 12.47 -1.30 12.71
N GLU A 68 12.18 -0.01 12.49
CA GLU A 68 13.22 1.01 12.36
C GLU A 68 13.92 1.34 13.69
N VAL A 69 13.21 1.23 14.82
CA VAL A 69 13.79 1.45 16.17
C VAL A 69 14.59 0.23 16.67
N ARG A 70 14.37 -0.97 16.13
CA ARG A 70 15.14 -2.18 16.52
C ARG A 70 16.42 -2.40 15.70
N GLU A 71 16.61 -1.65 14.62
CA GLU A 71 17.84 -1.67 13.82
C GLU A 71 18.86 -0.58 14.22
N THR A 72 18.54 0.27 15.21
CA THR A 72 19.50 1.15 15.91
C THR A 72 19.98 0.56 17.22
#